data_AF-A0A1J5PEL6-F1
#
_entry.id   AF-A0A1J5PEL6-F1
#
_cell.length_a   1.000
_cell.length_b   1.000
_cell.length_c   1.000
_cell.angle_alpha   90.00
_cell.angle_beta   90.00
_cell.angle_gamma   90.00
#
_symmetry.space_group_name_H-M   'P 1'
#
loop_
_entity.id
_entity.type
_entity.pdbx_description
1 polymer ?
#
loop_
_entity_poly.entity_id
_entity_poly.type
_entity_poly.pdbx_seq_one_letter_code
_entity_poly.pdbx_strand_id
1 'polypeptide(L)'
;MFVLGSLPCGNAKIIAENNGTTALQRSFMRAASLKQPAEYTEGSASVRVTLWKATARMITAHPLVGVGAGAWEVQIPLYLSNEIDFYPHNEVLQLLAEYGLLVGGLFLAVLFACLLLAAGKTWRLSGANLTEAPLRALILCSLLALLIVSNAEFPWHLATTCALLALGLHDAHRLFAQPAKSYSWWDYRDLAWRRNHGMRIDHILVSHALRPRVSACWIDKTPRNNERPSDHAPVVVAIGAAP
;
A
#
# COMPACT_ATOMS: atom_id res chain seq x y z
N MET A 1 -9.21 5.99 -22.57
CA MET A 1 -9.98 6.42 -21.40
C MET A 1 -9.62 5.48 -20.26
N PHE A 2 -8.77 5.91 -19.32
CA PHE A 2 -8.39 5.06 -18.17
C PHE A 2 -9.56 5.07 -17.18
N VAL A 3 -10.21 3.92 -17.00
CA VAL A 3 -11.30 3.78 -16.04
C VAL A 3 -10.72 3.25 -14.73
N LEU A 4 -10.76 4.09 -13.70
CA LEU A 4 -10.22 3.87 -12.34
C LEU A 4 -10.54 2.46 -11.81
N GLY A 5 -9.55 1.58 -11.84
CA GLY A 5 -9.65 0.25 -11.23
C GLY A 5 -10.70 -0.68 -11.83
N SER A 6 -11.26 -0.35 -13.01
CA SER A 6 -12.29 -1.15 -13.66
C SER A 6 -11.77 -2.09 -14.76
N LEU A 7 -10.45 -2.16 -14.93
CA LEU A 7 -9.85 -3.10 -15.87
C LEU A 7 -10.06 -4.54 -15.36
N PRO A 8 -10.72 -5.42 -16.14
CA PRO A 8 -10.94 -6.79 -15.73
C PRO A 8 -9.62 -7.58 -15.76
N CYS A 9 -9.41 -8.47 -14.78
CA CYS A 9 -8.14 -9.21 -14.65
C CYS A 9 -7.86 -10.18 -15.81
N GLY A 10 -8.88 -10.59 -16.58
CA GLY A 10 -8.78 -11.57 -17.67
C GLY A 10 -8.34 -12.97 -17.25
N ASN A 11 -8.04 -13.20 -15.97
CA ASN A 11 -7.55 -14.46 -15.44
C ASN A 11 -8.73 -15.37 -15.06
N ALA A 12 -8.87 -16.49 -15.78
CA ALA A 12 -9.97 -17.43 -15.60
C ALA A 12 -10.09 -18.00 -14.17
N LYS A 13 -8.96 -18.24 -13.47
CA LYS A 13 -8.98 -18.74 -12.08
C LYS A 13 -9.54 -17.69 -11.13
N ILE A 14 -9.05 -16.46 -11.27
CA ILE A 14 -9.47 -15.31 -10.46
C ILE A 14 -10.95 -14.98 -10.71
N ILE A 15 -11.42 -15.14 -11.94
CA ILE A 15 -12.85 -15.00 -12.29
C ILE A 15 -13.68 -16.11 -11.63
N ALA A 16 -13.21 -17.36 -11.64
CA ALA A 16 -13.91 -18.50 -11.03
C ALA A 16 -14.06 -18.39 -9.50
N GLU A 17 -13.18 -17.63 -8.83
CA GLU A 17 -13.31 -17.34 -7.39
C GLU A 17 -14.55 -16.49 -7.05
N ASN A 18 -15.22 -15.89 -8.04
CA ASN A 18 -16.38 -15.01 -7.85
C ASN A 18 -16.17 -13.82 -6.88
N ASN A 19 -14.91 -13.46 -6.62
CA ASN A 19 -14.53 -12.35 -5.73
C ASN A 19 -14.36 -11.01 -6.47
N GLY A 20 -14.91 -10.87 -7.68
CA GLY A 20 -14.87 -9.66 -8.51
C GLY A 20 -13.89 -9.70 -9.67
N THR A 21 -14.24 -9.06 -10.78
CA THR A 21 -13.41 -9.14 -11.99
C THR A 21 -12.47 -7.96 -12.11
N THR A 22 -12.72 -6.86 -11.39
CA THR A 22 -11.91 -5.64 -11.37
C THR A 22 -11.33 -5.36 -9.98
N ALA A 23 -10.26 -4.54 -9.92
CA ALA A 23 -9.66 -4.09 -8.66
C ALA A 23 -10.66 -3.36 -7.77
N LEU A 24 -11.50 -2.51 -8.38
CA LEU A 24 -12.53 -1.76 -7.66
C LEU A 24 -13.60 -2.69 -7.07
N GLN A 25 -14.10 -3.65 -7.85
CA GLN A 25 -15.08 -4.62 -7.36
C GLN A 25 -14.53 -5.48 -6.22
N ARG A 26 -13.29 -5.96 -6.35
CA ARG A 26 -12.59 -6.70 -5.29
C ARG A 26 -12.48 -5.88 -4.00
N SER A 27 -12.14 -4.59 -4.15
CA SER A 27 -12.08 -3.67 -3.02
C SER A 27 -13.45 -3.57 -2.32
N PHE A 28 -14.53 -3.35 -3.05
CA PHE A 28 -15.86 -3.28 -2.44
C PHE A 28 -16.29 -4.60 -1.77
N MET A 29 -16.05 -5.75 -2.41
CA MET A 29 -16.41 -7.04 -1.81
C MET A 29 -15.61 -7.36 -0.56
N ARG A 30 -14.31 -7.08 -0.56
CA ARG A 30 -13.50 -7.23 0.64
C ARG A 30 -13.90 -6.25 1.75
N ALA A 31 -14.34 -5.03 1.39
CA ALA A 31 -14.93 -4.11 2.37
C ALA A 31 -16.19 -4.71 3.01
N ALA A 32 -17.03 -5.35 2.20
CA ALA A 32 -18.28 -5.94 2.65
C ALA A 32 -18.04 -7.13 3.58
N SER A 33 -16.97 -7.91 3.39
CA SER A 33 -16.65 -9.04 4.27
C SER A 33 -16.34 -8.62 5.71
N LEU A 34 -15.91 -7.38 5.95
CA LEU A 34 -15.72 -6.84 7.31
C LEU A 34 -17.00 -6.77 8.14
N LYS A 35 -18.17 -6.91 7.51
CA LYS A 35 -19.46 -7.01 8.22
C LYS A 35 -19.75 -8.44 8.71
N GLN A 36 -19.01 -9.43 8.23
CA GLN A 36 -19.23 -10.82 8.61
C GLN A 36 -18.59 -11.08 9.98
N PRO A 37 -19.34 -11.58 10.99
CA PRO A 37 -18.79 -11.85 12.31
C PRO A 37 -17.59 -12.79 12.31
N ALA A 38 -17.58 -13.76 11.39
CA ALA A 38 -16.50 -14.74 11.23
C ALA A 38 -15.14 -14.10 10.90
N GLU A 39 -15.09 -12.90 10.30
CA GLU A 39 -13.83 -12.21 10.00
C GLU A 39 -13.07 -11.82 11.28
N TYR A 40 -13.77 -11.65 12.42
CA TYR A 40 -13.20 -11.28 13.72
C TYR A 40 -12.93 -12.49 14.63
N THR A 41 -13.29 -13.69 14.20
CA THR A 41 -12.97 -14.95 14.91
C THR A 41 -11.95 -15.78 14.15
N GLU A 42 -12.12 -15.93 12.84
CA GLU A 42 -11.34 -16.85 11.99
C GLU A 42 -10.60 -16.13 10.86
N GLY A 43 -11.06 -14.93 10.47
CA GLY A 43 -10.47 -14.15 9.39
C GLY A 43 -9.26 -13.31 9.82
N SER A 44 -8.69 -12.58 8.86
CA SER A 44 -7.52 -11.73 9.09
C SER A 44 -7.75 -10.62 10.12
N ALA A 45 -9.00 -10.15 10.30
CA ALA A 45 -9.29 -9.12 11.29
C ALA A 45 -9.15 -9.64 12.73
N SER A 46 -9.38 -10.94 12.98
CA SER A 46 -9.18 -11.53 14.31
C SER A 46 -7.72 -11.43 14.76
N VAL A 47 -6.79 -11.71 13.84
CA VAL A 47 -5.34 -11.58 14.05
C VAL A 47 -4.97 -10.13 14.33
N ARG A 48 -5.45 -9.18 13.51
CA ARG A 48 -5.20 -7.74 13.70
C ARG A 48 -5.72 -7.24 15.05
N VAL A 49 -6.94 -7.60 15.43
CA VAL A 49 -7.52 -7.21 16.73
C VAL A 49 -6.68 -7.76 17.89
N THR A 50 -6.14 -8.97 17.76
CA THR A 50 -5.23 -9.56 18.75
C THR A 50 -3.96 -8.74 18.88
N LEU A 51 -3.34 -8.38 17.75
CA LEU A 51 -2.15 -7.51 17.72
C LEU A 51 -2.44 -6.12 18.28
N TRP A 52 -3.55 -5.48 17.91
CA TRP A 52 -3.93 -4.16 18.41
C TRP A 52 -4.12 -4.17 19.92
N LYS A 53 -4.75 -5.21 20.47
CA LYS A 53 -4.91 -5.36 21.93
C LYS A 53 -3.56 -5.57 22.61
N ALA A 54 -2.65 -6.35 22.01
CA ALA A 54 -1.30 -6.54 22.53
C ALA A 54 -0.49 -5.22 22.50
N THR A 55 -0.53 -4.49 21.39
CA THR A 55 0.07 -3.16 21.26
C THR A 55 -0.53 -2.18 22.26
N ALA A 56 -1.84 -2.20 22.49
CA ALA A 56 -2.46 -1.36 23.51
C ALA A 56 -1.93 -1.69 24.92
N ARG A 57 -1.75 -2.98 25.26
CA ARG A 57 -1.10 -3.38 26.52
C ARG A 57 0.34 -2.87 26.61
N MET A 58 1.10 -2.93 25.52
CA MET A 58 2.45 -2.37 25.43
C MET A 58 2.46 -0.85 25.70
N ILE A 59 1.55 -0.09 25.08
CA ILE A 59 1.38 1.35 25.33
C ILE A 59 1.06 1.60 26.81
N THR A 60 0.16 0.81 27.42
CA THR A 60 -0.16 0.98 28.84
C THR A 60 1.01 0.64 29.77
N ALA A 61 1.90 -0.26 29.38
CA ALA A 61 3.11 -0.60 30.14
C ALA A 61 4.21 0.47 30.01
N HIS A 62 4.29 1.15 28.85
CA HIS A 62 5.32 2.15 28.54
C HIS A 62 4.72 3.49 28.07
N PRO A 63 3.85 4.15 28.84
CA PRO A 63 2.98 5.21 28.32
C PRO A 63 3.70 6.49 27.92
N LEU A 64 4.82 6.84 28.57
CA LEU A 64 5.47 8.13 28.35
C LEU A 64 6.42 8.11 27.15
N VAL A 65 7.33 7.13 27.13
CA VAL A 65 8.46 7.09 26.19
C VAL A 65 8.38 5.93 25.19
N GLY A 66 7.42 5.02 25.38
CA GLY A 66 7.30 3.82 24.55
C GLY A 66 8.44 2.84 24.77
N VAL A 67 8.58 1.94 23.81
CA VAL A 67 9.53 0.82 23.85
C VAL A 67 10.82 1.06 23.08
N GLY A 68 10.91 2.18 22.36
CA GLY A 68 12.02 2.53 21.47
C GLY A 68 11.63 2.41 19.99
N ALA A 69 12.27 3.22 19.16
CA ALA A 69 12.07 3.25 17.71
C ALA A 69 12.38 1.89 17.06
N GLY A 70 11.43 1.33 16.31
CA GLY A 70 11.55 0.02 15.66
C GLY A 70 11.68 -1.17 16.63
N ALA A 71 11.35 -0.97 17.92
CA ALA A 71 11.39 -2.04 18.91
C ALA A 71 10.06 -2.80 19.01
N TRP A 72 9.01 -2.37 18.31
CA TRP A 72 7.70 -2.98 18.39
C TRP A 72 7.74 -4.46 17.99
N GLU A 73 8.39 -4.81 16.88
CA GLU A 73 8.47 -6.17 16.34
C GLU A 73 9.17 -7.13 17.32
N VAL A 74 10.14 -6.61 18.08
CA VAL A 74 10.91 -7.40 19.04
C VAL A 74 10.16 -7.54 20.37
N GLN A 75 9.35 -6.56 20.74
CA GLN A 75 8.67 -6.54 22.04
C GLN A 75 7.26 -7.13 22.01
N ILE A 76 6.57 -7.12 20.86
CA ILE A 76 5.20 -7.62 20.76
C ILE A 76 5.01 -9.07 21.24
N PRO A 77 5.98 -10.00 21.09
CA PRO A 77 5.83 -11.38 21.60
C PRO A 77 5.61 -11.45 23.11
N LEU A 78 6.13 -10.48 23.89
CA LEU A 78 5.93 -10.43 25.35
C LEU A 78 4.47 -10.15 25.74
N TYR A 79 3.67 -9.63 24.81
CA TYR A 79 2.28 -9.26 25.02
C TYR A 79 1.31 -10.21 24.32
N LEU A 80 1.80 -11.27 23.67
CA LEU A 80 1.01 -12.27 22.96
C LEU A 80 1.00 -13.61 23.69
N SER A 81 -0.08 -14.36 23.56
CA SER A 81 -0.19 -15.72 24.13
C SER A 81 0.36 -16.79 23.19
N ASN A 82 0.39 -16.51 21.89
CA ASN A 82 0.89 -17.40 20.84
C ASN A 82 1.76 -16.59 19.88
N GLU A 83 2.71 -17.23 19.22
CA GLU A 83 3.52 -16.61 18.18
C GLU A 83 2.64 -16.28 16.97
N ILE A 84 2.62 -15.01 16.59
CA ILE A 84 1.87 -14.50 15.43
C ILE A 84 2.87 -13.68 14.60
N ASP A 85 3.18 -14.17 13.40
CA ASP A 85 4.07 -13.50 12.47
C ASP A 85 3.25 -12.56 11.56
N PHE A 86 2.83 -11.41 12.12
CA PHE A 86 2.07 -10.37 11.43
C PHE A 86 2.43 -8.98 11.97
N TYR A 87 2.34 -7.98 11.09
CA TYR A 87 2.45 -6.56 11.42
C TYR A 87 1.08 -6.04 11.96
N PRO A 88 1.04 -5.02 12.84
CA PRO A 88 -0.23 -4.58 13.42
C PRO A 88 -1.09 -3.85 12.38
N HIS A 89 -0.52 -3.39 11.27
CA HIS A 89 -1.24 -2.61 10.24
C HIS A 89 -1.99 -1.42 10.83
N ASN A 90 -1.39 -0.81 11.85
CA ASN A 90 -1.90 0.39 12.50
C ASN A 90 -0.74 1.28 12.95
N GLU A 91 -0.33 2.19 12.08
CA GLU A 91 0.81 3.08 12.29
C GLU A 91 0.64 4.00 13.50
N VAL A 92 -0.58 4.41 13.83
CA VAL A 92 -0.83 5.24 15.01
C VAL A 92 -0.55 4.46 16.29
N LEU A 93 -1.05 3.23 16.39
CA LEU A 93 -0.79 2.37 17.55
C LEU A 93 0.70 2.03 17.65
N GLN A 94 1.35 1.71 16.54
CA GLN A 94 2.78 1.39 16.55
C GLN A 94 3.62 2.60 16.96
N LEU A 95 3.35 3.80 16.40
CA LEU A 95 4.06 5.01 16.79
C LEU A 95 3.88 5.33 18.28
N LEU A 96 2.67 5.15 18.81
CA LEU A 96 2.40 5.34 20.23
C LEU A 96 3.12 4.30 21.09
N ALA A 97 3.22 3.05 20.63
CA ALA A 97 3.93 1.99 21.34
C ALA A 97 5.45 2.23 21.37
N GLU A 98 6.03 2.63 20.24
CA GLU A 98 7.47 2.84 20.11
C GLU A 98 7.96 4.13 20.77
N TYR A 99 7.21 5.23 20.63
CA TYR A 99 7.65 6.56 21.03
C TYR A 99 6.87 7.14 22.21
N GLY A 100 5.85 6.43 22.71
CA GLY A 100 5.02 6.86 23.83
C GLY A 100 4.20 8.12 23.54
N LEU A 101 3.49 8.60 24.56
CA LEU A 101 2.65 9.79 24.48
C LEU A 101 3.45 11.10 24.36
N LEU A 102 4.66 11.16 24.92
CA LEU A 102 5.47 12.38 24.91
C LEU A 102 5.97 12.74 23.52
N VAL A 103 6.51 11.76 22.80
CA VAL A 103 7.06 11.99 21.46
C VAL A 103 6.05 11.59 20.40
N GLY A 104 5.60 10.33 20.41
CA GLY A 104 4.63 9.82 19.43
C GLY A 104 3.29 10.53 19.52
N GLY A 105 2.75 10.68 20.74
CA GLY A 105 1.48 11.37 20.96
C GLY A 105 1.51 12.85 20.56
N LEU A 106 2.55 13.59 20.95
CA LEU A 106 2.73 14.99 20.57
C LEU A 106 2.86 15.14 19.05
N PHE A 107 3.66 14.29 18.40
CA PHE A 107 3.81 14.30 16.95
C PHE A 107 2.46 14.12 16.24
N LEU A 108 1.66 13.13 16.66
CA LEU A 108 0.34 12.88 16.09
C LEU A 108 -0.61 14.06 16.32
N ALA A 109 -0.60 14.66 17.51
CA ALA A 109 -1.42 15.82 17.82
C ALA A 109 -1.10 17.01 16.91
N VAL A 110 0.19 17.30 16.71
CA VAL A 110 0.66 18.35 15.79
C VAL A 110 0.28 18.03 14.35
N LEU A 111 0.53 16.80 13.89
CA LEU A 111 0.19 16.36 12.53
C LEU A 111 -1.31 16.54 12.24
N PHE A 112 -2.18 16.05 13.12
CA PHE A 112 -3.62 16.17 12.94
C PHE A 112 -4.10 17.62 13.03
N ALA A 113 -3.53 18.43 13.92
CA ALA A 113 -3.82 19.87 13.97
C ALA A 113 -3.45 20.55 12.64
N CYS A 114 -2.26 20.28 12.09
CA CYS A 114 -1.84 20.81 10.80
C CYS A 114 -2.78 20.40 9.65
N LEU A 115 -3.18 19.13 9.59
CA LEU A 115 -4.10 18.62 8.57
C LEU A 115 -5.49 19.27 8.67
N LEU A 116 -6.02 19.41 9.89
CA LEU A 116 -7.31 20.07 10.12
C LEU A 116 -7.27 21.56 9.77
N LEU A 117 -6.18 22.25 10.12
CA LEU A 117 -5.97 23.65 9.73
C LEU A 117 -5.84 23.80 8.21
N ALA A 118 -5.12 22.89 7.54
CA ALA A 118 -4.99 22.88 6.09
C ALA A 118 -6.34 22.64 5.38
N ALA A 119 -7.15 21.71 5.90
CA ALA A 119 -8.50 21.46 5.42
C ALA A 119 -9.41 22.69 5.62
N GLY A 120 -9.38 23.28 6.82
CA GLY A 120 -10.16 24.49 7.13
C GLY A 120 -9.77 25.69 6.28
N LYS A 121 -8.47 25.88 6.01
CA LYS A 121 -7.99 26.92 5.07
C LYS A 121 -8.46 26.65 3.65
N THR A 122 -8.35 25.41 3.19
CA THR A 122 -8.78 25.00 1.84
C THR A 122 -10.30 25.22 1.64
N TRP A 123 -11.12 24.90 2.65
CA TRP A 123 -12.57 25.09 2.61
C TRP A 123 -12.99 26.57 2.52
N ARG A 124 -12.17 27.47 3.07
CA ARG A 124 -12.45 28.92 3.15
C ARG A 124 -11.80 29.73 2.02
N LEU A 125 -11.21 29.08 1.01
CA LEU A 125 -10.61 29.78 -0.11
C LEU A 125 -11.65 30.62 -0.86
N SER A 126 -11.22 31.79 -1.31
CA SER A 126 -12.05 32.73 -2.06
C SER A 126 -11.20 33.54 -3.04
N GLY A 127 -11.86 34.19 -4.01
CA GLY A 127 -11.20 35.05 -4.99
C GLY A 127 -10.15 34.32 -5.84
N ALA A 128 -9.02 34.98 -6.11
CA ALA A 128 -7.94 34.46 -6.93
C ALA A 128 -7.35 33.13 -6.42
N ASN A 129 -7.47 32.85 -5.11
CA ASN A 129 -6.93 31.64 -4.49
C ASN A 129 -7.75 30.37 -4.79
N LEU A 130 -8.97 30.49 -5.35
CA LEU A 130 -9.79 29.33 -5.74
C LEU A 130 -9.12 28.48 -6.83
N THR A 131 -8.19 29.06 -7.59
CA THR A 131 -7.38 28.34 -8.58
C THR A 131 -6.56 27.20 -7.97
N GLU A 132 -6.15 27.31 -6.69
CA GLU A 132 -5.40 26.27 -5.99
C GLU A 132 -6.28 25.20 -5.32
N ALA A 133 -7.58 25.46 -5.19
CA ALA A 133 -8.49 24.61 -4.42
C ALA A 133 -8.50 23.14 -4.89
N PRO A 134 -8.51 22.82 -6.21
CA PRO A 134 -8.50 21.44 -6.67
C PRO A 134 -7.25 20.65 -6.24
N LEU A 135 -6.06 21.26 -6.37
CA LEU A 135 -4.81 20.60 -6.00
C LEU A 135 -4.72 20.37 -4.49
N ARG A 136 -5.11 21.38 -3.69
CA ARG A 136 -5.14 21.25 -2.23
C ARG A 136 -6.12 20.17 -1.76
N ALA A 137 -7.32 20.13 -2.35
CA ALA A 137 -8.31 19.10 -2.07
C ALA A 137 -7.77 17.71 -2.44
N LEU A 138 -7.13 17.56 -3.60
CA LEU A 138 -6.53 16.30 -4.02
C LEU A 138 -5.47 15.81 -3.02
N ILE A 139 -4.57 16.69 -2.59
CA ILE A 139 -3.51 16.35 -1.62
C ILE A 139 -4.13 15.92 -0.28
N LEU A 140 -5.07 16.69 0.25
CA LEU A 140 -5.72 16.38 1.52
C LEU A 140 -6.51 15.06 1.47
N CYS A 141 -7.24 14.82 0.38
CA CYS A 141 -7.92 13.55 0.16
C CYS A 141 -6.93 12.38 0.05
N SER A 142 -5.76 12.59 -0.59
CA SER A 142 -4.72 11.56 -0.70
C SER A 142 -4.09 11.24 0.66
N LEU A 143 -3.82 12.27 1.48
CA LEU A 143 -3.31 12.08 2.84
C LEU A 143 -4.33 11.40 3.75
N LEU A 144 -5.62 11.74 3.63
CA LEU A 144 -6.70 11.05 4.33
C LEU A 144 -6.80 9.59 3.90
N ALA A 145 -6.73 9.31 2.59
CA ALA A 145 -6.72 7.94 2.08
C ALA A 145 -5.52 7.14 2.61
N LEU A 146 -4.33 7.75 2.64
CA LEU A 146 -3.12 7.14 3.21
C LEU A 146 -3.31 6.83 4.70
N LEU A 147 -3.85 7.78 5.47
CA LEU A 147 -4.14 7.59 6.90
C LEU A 147 -5.13 6.45 7.14
N ILE A 148 -6.17 6.32 6.32
CA ILE A 148 -7.13 5.22 6.42
C ILE A 148 -6.44 3.88 6.13
N VAL A 149 -5.65 3.81 5.05
CA VAL A 149 -4.94 2.59 4.66
C VAL A 149 -3.93 2.17 5.74
N SER A 150 -3.21 3.13 6.32
CA SER A 150 -2.17 2.89 7.33
C SER A 150 -2.70 2.48 8.71
N ASN A 151 -4.01 2.61 8.98
CA ASN A 151 -4.59 2.37 10.30
C ASN A 151 -5.58 1.22 10.39
N ALA A 152 -6.22 0.86 9.29
CA ALA A 152 -7.27 -0.15 9.31
C ALA A 152 -6.99 -1.32 8.36
N GLU A 153 -6.08 -1.14 7.41
CA GLU A 153 -5.87 -1.96 6.23
C GLU A 153 -7.14 -2.35 5.41
N PHE A 154 -6.95 -2.33 4.10
CA PHE A 154 -7.46 -3.27 3.10
C PHE A 154 -8.96 -3.46 2.88
N PRO A 155 -9.50 -2.74 1.89
CA PRO A 155 -9.66 -3.31 0.54
C PRO A 155 -9.04 -2.52 -0.61
N TRP A 156 -8.78 -1.23 -0.36
CA TRP A 156 -8.68 -0.23 -1.41
C TRP A 156 -7.28 -0.09 -2.01
N HIS A 157 -6.26 -0.76 -1.47
CA HIS A 157 -4.89 -0.64 -1.97
C HIS A 157 -4.78 -0.91 -3.49
N LEU A 158 -5.53 -1.90 -3.97
CA LEU A 158 -5.66 -2.21 -5.40
C LEU A 158 -6.31 -1.06 -6.18
N ALA A 159 -7.41 -0.52 -5.66
CA ALA A 159 -8.11 0.62 -6.25
C ALA A 159 -7.26 1.91 -6.23
N THR A 160 -6.52 2.17 -5.15
CA THR A 160 -5.63 3.33 -4.99
C THR A 160 -4.45 3.24 -5.95
N THR A 161 -3.83 2.07 -6.09
CA THR A 161 -2.78 1.83 -7.09
C THR A 161 -3.32 2.09 -8.50
N CYS A 162 -4.54 1.62 -8.80
CA CYS A 162 -5.20 1.94 -10.06
C CYS A 162 -5.59 3.41 -10.21
N ALA A 163 -5.89 4.11 -9.12
CA ALA A 163 -6.16 5.54 -9.13
C ALA A 163 -4.90 6.36 -9.42
N LEU A 164 -3.75 5.96 -8.87
CA LEU A 164 -2.45 6.55 -9.23
C LEU A 164 -2.16 6.40 -10.73
N LEU A 165 -2.46 5.24 -11.32
CA LEU A 165 -2.39 5.06 -12.78
C LEU A 165 -3.38 5.98 -13.52
N ALA A 166 -4.57 6.20 -12.95
CA ALA A 166 -5.58 7.06 -13.55
C ALA A 166 -5.26 8.57 -13.47
N LEU A 167 -4.31 9.00 -12.63
CA LEU A 167 -3.80 10.38 -12.56
C LEU A 167 -2.95 10.78 -13.78
N GLY A 168 -3.06 10.06 -14.90
CA GLY A 168 -2.29 10.33 -16.12
C GLY A 168 -0.86 9.77 -16.08
N LEU A 169 -0.61 8.81 -15.18
CA LEU A 169 0.64 8.04 -15.16
C LEU A 169 0.48 6.79 -16.02
N HIS A 170 1.54 6.44 -16.73
CA HIS A 170 1.60 5.28 -17.61
C HIS A 170 2.54 4.24 -17.01
N ASP A 171 2.08 2.99 -16.88
CA ASP A 171 2.95 1.86 -16.56
C ASP A 171 3.91 1.63 -17.75
N ALA A 172 5.19 1.94 -17.56
CA ALA A 172 6.20 1.92 -18.62
C ALA A 172 6.30 0.55 -19.29
N HIS A 173 6.15 -0.54 -18.52
CA HIS A 173 6.20 -1.90 -19.06
C HIS A 173 5.05 -2.12 -20.05
N ARG A 174 3.85 -1.63 -19.73
CA ARG A 174 2.64 -1.79 -20.57
C ARG A 174 2.62 -0.92 -21.83
N LEU A 175 3.62 -0.05 -22.02
CA LEU A 175 3.80 0.69 -23.27
C LEU A 175 4.32 -0.21 -24.42
N PHE A 176 4.84 -1.40 -24.08
CA PHE A 176 5.44 -2.35 -25.02
C PHE A 176 4.70 -3.69 -25.03
N ALA A 177 5.13 -4.60 -25.90
CA ALA A 177 4.59 -5.97 -25.96
C ALA A 177 4.65 -6.65 -24.57
N GLN A 178 3.62 -7.43 -24.24
CA GLN A 178 3.49 -8.11 -22.95
C GLN A 178 3.62 -9.63 -23.13
N PRO A 179 4.85 -10.19 -23.12
CA PRO A 179 5.02 -11.63 -23.14
C PRO A 179 4.31 -12.29 -21.96
N ALA A 180 3.75 -13.48 -22.19
CA ALA A 180 3.14 -14.26 -21.13
C ALA A 180 4.16 -14.54 -20.02
N LYS A 181 3.70 -14.55 -18.75
CA LYS A 181 4.52 -14.86 -17.58
C LYS A 181 5.74 -13.92 -17.38
N SER A 182 5.56 -12.64 -17.69
CA SER A 182 6.49 -11.56 -17.34
C SER A 182 6.25 -11.13 -15.89
N TYR A 183 7.04 -11.71 -14.97
CA TYR A 183 6.97 -11.47 -13.53
C TYR A 183 8.23 -10.75 -13.04
N SER A 184 8.10 -10.01 -11.94
CA SER A 184 9.20 -9.30 -11.27
C SER A 184 9.48 -9.85 -9.87
N TRP A 185 8.60 -10.69 -9.33
CA TRP A 185 8.74 -11.31 -8.02
C TRP A 185 8.41 -12.81 -8.06
N TRP A 186 9.17 -13.61 -7.29
CA TRP A 186 8.92 -15.03 -7.07
C TRP A 186 9.27 -15.41 -5.63
N ASP A 187 8.33 -16.08 -4.95
CA ASP A 187 8.55 -16.65 -3.62
C ASP A 187 9.80 -17.56 -3.59
N TYR A 188 10.52 -17.57 -2.47
CA TYR A 188 11.64 -18.50 -2.27
C TYR A 188 11.17 -19.95 -2.18
N ARG A 189 9.93 -20.18 -1.77
CA ARG A 189 9.31 -21.50 -1.61
C ARG A 189 8.85 -22.08 -2.94
N ASP A 190 8.52 -23.37 -2.93
CA ASP A 190 7.90 -24.10 -4.04
C ASP A 190 8.63 -24.07 -5.39
N LEU A 191 9.92 -23.74 -5.39
CA LEU A 191 10.72 -23.57 -6.60
C LEU A 191 10.05 -22.58 -7.58
N ALA A 192 9.38 -21.55 -7.07
CA ALA A 192 8.56 -20.63 -7.84
C ALA A 192 9.34 -19.95 -8.99
N TRP A 193 10.62 -19.61 -8.74
CA TRP A 193 11.55 -19.12 -9.76
C TRP A 193 11.72 -20.11 -10.92
N ARG A 194 12.04 -21.39 -10.61
CA ARG A 194 12.27 -22.43 -11.62
C ARG A 194 11.01 -22.77 -12.40
N ARG A 195 9.85 -22.71 -11.75
CA ARG A 195 8.53 -22.94 -12.37
C ARG A 195 8.00 -21.71 -13.10
N ASN A 196 8.67 -20.57 -12.98
CA ASN A 196 8.21 -19.26 -13.41
C ASN A 196 6.77 -18.98 -12.93
N HIS A 197 6.51 -19.21 -11.65
CA HIS A 197 5.26 -18.88 -10.97
C HIS A 197 5.51 -17.63 -10.14
N GLY A 198 5.17 -16.46 -10.69
CA GLY A 198 5.48 -15.20 -10.05
C GLY A 198 4.35 -14.19 -10.15
N MET A 199 4.65 -12.99 -9.65
CA MET A 199 3.80 -11.82 -9.77
C MET A 199 4.59 -10.67 -10.39
N ARG A 200 3.90 -9.75 -11.06
CA ARG A 200 4.50 -8.47 -11.48
C ARG A 200 3.98 -7.39 -10.55
N ILE A 201 4.77 -7.08 -9.54
CA ILE A 201 4.45 -6.13 -8.47
C ILE A 201 5.41 -4.94 -8.42
N ASP A 202 6.48 -4.99 -9.22
CA ASP A 202 7.42 -3.90 -9.40
C ASP A 202 7.04 -3.11 -10.66
N HIS A 203 6.83 -1.81 -10.51
CA HIS A 203 6.32 -0.94 -11.58
C HIS A 203 7.13 0.35 -11.68
N ILE A 204 7.37 0.80 -12.91
CA ILE A 204 7.85 2.15 -13.18
C ILE A 204 6.70 2.93 -13.84
N LEU A 205 6.23 3.97 -13.17
CA LEU A 205 5.15 4.83 -13.64
C LEU A 205 5.74 6.12 -14.22
N VAL A 206 5.40 6.44 -15.46
CA VAL A 206 5.89 7.64 -16.15
C VAL A 206 4.76 8.63 -16.42
N SER A 207 5.04 9.92 -16.29
CA SER A 207 4.07 10.96 -16.60
C SER A 207 3.77 11.01 -18.10
N HIS A 208 2.66 11.65 -18.46
CA HIS A 208 2.30 11.89 -19.87
C HIS A 208 3.43 12.60 -20.65
N ALA A 209 4.10 13.58 -20.02
CA ALA A 209 5.20 14.32 -20.65
C ALA A 209 6.45 13.47 -20.90
N LEU A 210 6.70 12.46 -20.06
CA LEU A 210 7.86 11.58 -20.19
C LEU A 210 7.60 10.38 -21.12
N ARG A 211 6.33 10.02 -21.31
CA ARG A 211 5.91 8.87 -22.14
C ARG A 211 6.57 8.82 -23.53
N PRO A 212 6.65 9.92 -24.32
CA PRO A 212 7.28 9.87 -25.65
C PRO A 212 8.77 9.56 -25.63
N ARG A 213 9.44 9.73 -24.48
CA ARG A 213 10.87 9.48 -24.30
C ARG A 213 11.19 8.06 -23.85
N VAL A 214 10.19 7.26 -23.47
CA VAL A 214 10.40 5.88 -23.05
C VAL A 214 10.64 5.02 -24.28
N SER A 215 11.87 4.52 -24.44
CA SER A 215 12.28 3.73 -25.60
C SER A 215 12.19 2.22 -25.38
N ALA A 216 12.33 1.77 -24.13
CA ALA A 216 12.16 0.37 -23.74
C ALA A 216 11.78 0.23 -22.26
N CYS A 217 11.14 -0.88 -21.91
CA CYS A 217 10.96 -1.30 -20.52
C CYS A 217 10.93 -2.83 -20.45
N TRP A 218 11.70 -3.42 -19.53
CA TRP A 218 11.82 -4.87 -19.38
C TRP A 218 12.10 -5.27 -17.94
N ILE A 219 11.99 -6.57 -17.65
CA ILE A 219 12.34 -7.15 -16.35
C ILE A 219 13.68 -7.86 -16.51
N ASP A 220 14.72 -7.35 -15.84
CA ASP A 220 16.05 -7.93 -15.87
C ASP A 220 16.13 -9.11 -14.90
N LYS A 221 16.06 -10.31 -15.47
CA LYS A 221 16.13 -11.57 -14.74
C LYS A 221 17.56 -11.99 -14.39
N THR A 222 18.57 -11.29 -14.89
CA THR A 222 19.98 -11.66 -14.72
C THR A 222 20.40 -11.75 -13.25
N PRO A 223 20.10 -10.75 -12.39
CA PRO A 223 20.49 -10.81 -10.97
C PRO A 223 19.82 -11.95 -10.20
N ARG A 224 18.68 -12.47 -10.70
CA ARG A 224 17.94 -13.55 -10.05
C ARG A 224 18.65 -14.91 -10.11
N ASN A 225 19.68 -15.01 -10.95
CA ASN A 225 20.54 -16.19 -11.08
C ASN A 225 21.80 -16.14 -10.21
N ASN A 226 22.02 -15.06 -9.46
CA ASN A 226 23.17 -14.94 -8.56
C ASN A 226 23.06 -15.91 -7.37
N GLU A 227 24.17 -16.09 -6.64
CA GLU A 227 24.14 -16.77 -5.35
C GLU A 227 23.39 -15.91 -4.33
N ARG A 228 22.41 -16.51 -3.62
CA ARG A 228 21.51 -15.81 -2.67
C ARG A 228 20.87 -14.55 -3.27
N PRO A 229 20.13 -14.69 -4.38
CA PRO A 229 19.50 -13.55 -5.05
C PRO A 229 18.32 -13.04 -4.22
N SER A 230 17.94 -11.77 -4.42
CA SER A 230 16.63 -11.28 -3.99
C SER A 230 15.51 -12.09 -4.65
N ASP A 231 14.34 -12.14 -4.01
CA ASP A 231 13.09 -12.65 -4.55
C ASP A 231 12.51 -11.76 -5.67
N HIS A 232 12.99 -10.53 -5.79
CA HIS A 232 12.66 -9.60 -6.86
C HIS A 232 13.70 -9.60 -8.00
N ALA A 233 13.23 -9.32 -9.21
CA ALA A 233 14.04 -8.98 -10.38
C ALA A 233 13.84 -7.49 -10.71
N PRO A 234 14.92 -6.74 -11.00
CA PRO A 234 14.80 -5.33 -11.37
C PRO A 234 13.90 -5.11 -12.59
N VAL A 235 13.05 -4.10 -12.51
CA VAL A 235 12.35 -3.55 -13.68
C VAL A 235 13.15 -2.36 -14.18
N VAL A 236 13.47 -2.35 -15.46
CA VAL A 236 14.35 -1.35 -16.07
C VAL A 236 13.58 -0.59 -17.12
N VAL A 237 13.72 0.74 -17.13
CA VAL A 237 13.20 1.63 -18.16
C VAL A 237 14.36 2.33 -18.86
N ALA A 238 14.35 2.35 -20.19
CA ALA A 238 15.24 3.17 -20.98
C ALA A 238 14.52 4.46 -21.39
N ILE A 239 15.14 5.60 -21.09
CA ILE A 239 14.60 6.93 -21.39
C ILE A 239 15.60 7.65 -22.29
N GLY A 240 15.14 8.16 -23.44
CA GLY A 240 15.95 8.96 -24.35
C GLY A 240 16.40 10.29 -23.73
N ALA A 241 17.50 10.86 -24.23
CA ALA A 241 18.01 12.17 -23.78
C ALA A 241 16.98 13.31 -23.96
N ALA A 242 17.14 14.40 -23.21
CA ALA A 242 16.34 15.60 -23.43
C ALA A 242 16.78 16.26 -24.75
N PRO A 243 15.86 16.84 -25.55
CA PRO A 243 16.25 17.66 -26.67
C PRO A 243 17.08 18.87 -26.23
#